data_AF-A0A947J258-F1
#
_entry.id   AF-A0A947J258-F1
#
_cell.length_a   1.000
_cell.length_b   1.000
_cell.length_c   1.000
_cell.angle_alpha   90.00
_cell.angle_beta   90.00
_cell.angle_gamma   90.00
#
_symmetry.space_group_name_H-M   'P 1'
#
loop_
_entity.id
_entity.type
_entity.pdbx_description
1 polymer ?
#
loop_
_entity_poly.entity_id
_entity_poly.type
_entity_poly.pdbx_seq_one_letter_code
_entity_poly.pdbx_strand_id
1 'polypeptide(L)' 'MKKYPNWVCQDCGKKASKKQFQVSTWHKGICGICGKEKNVTEPRDFYYPNFEVEKCKQKK' A
#
# COMPACT_ATOMS: atom_id res chain seq x y z
N MET A 1 14.94 12.30 4.40
CA MET A 1 13.47 12.32 4.27
C MET A 1 12.99 10.97 3.76
N LYS A 2 12.20 10.21 4.54
CA LYS A 2 11.61 8.97 4.03
C LYS A 2 10.46 9.35 3.08
N LYS A 3 10.53 8.92 1.81
CA LYS A 3 9.46 9.17 0.84
C LYS A 3 8.23 8.33 1.22
N TYR A 4 7.10 9.01 1.38
CA TYR A 4 5.81 8.35 1.50
C TYR A 4 5.44 7.73 0.14
N PRO A 5 4.91 6.49 0.09
CA PRO A 5 4.55 5.87 -1.18
C PRO A 5 3.40 6.65 -1.83
N ASN A 6 3.42 6.82 -3.15
CA ASN A 6 2.25 7.35 -3.87
C ASN A 6 1.21 6.25 -4.17
N TRP A 7 1.65 5.00 -4.24
CA TRP A 7 0.83 3.86 -4.64
C TRP A 7 1.04 2.67 -3.72
N VAL A 8 -0.05 2.08 -3.25
CA VAL A 8 -0.04 0.99 -2.26
C VAL A 8 -0.97 -0.11 -2.72
N CYS A 9 -0.49 -1.36 -2.68
CA CYS A 9 -1.34 -2.51 -2.95
C CYS A 9 -2.19 -2.88 -1.73
N GLN A 10 -3.30 -3.58 -1.97
CA GLN A 10 -4.24 -3.98 -0.92
C GLN A 10 -3.56 -4.73 0.24
N ASP A 11 -2.63 -5.64 -0.04
CA ASP A 11 -1.94 -6.42 0.99
C ASP A 11 -1.12 -5.54 1.94
N CYS A 12 -0.40 -4.55 1.39
CA CYS A 12 0.45 -3.67 2.18
C CYS A 12 -0.40 -2.64 2.93
N GLY A 13 -1.43 -2.10 2.28
CA GLY A 13 -2.36 -1.16 2.90
C GLY A 13 -3.13 -1.77 4.08
N LYS A 14 -3.66 -2.99 3.94
CA LYS A 14 -4.35 -3.72 5.03
C LYS A 14 -3.43 -4.13 6.18
N LYS A 15 -2.14 -4.36 5.91
CA LYS A 15 -1.15 -4.62 6.97
C LYS A 15 -0.83 -3.34 7.76
N ALA A 16 -0.70 -2.22 7.06
CA ALA A 16 -0.38 -0.92 7.65
C ALA A 16 -1.58 -0.29 8.37
N SER A 17 -2.80 -0.52 7.89
CA SER A 17 -4.03 0.03 8.47
C SER A 17 -5.14 -1.01 8.55
N LYS A 18 -5.80 -1.05 9.71
CA LYS A 18 -7.08 -1.77 9.85
C LYS A 18 -8.25 -1.02 9.22
N LYS A 19 -8.05 0.25 8.82
CA LYS A 19 -9.07 1.10 8.21
C LYS A 19 -8.82 1.20 6.71
N GLN A 20 -9.88 1.02 5.93
CA GLN A 20 -9.88 1.20 4.49
C GLN A 20 -11.20 1.84 4.09
N PHE A 21 -11.18 2.71 3.08
CA PHE A 21 -12.41 3.15 2.45
C PHE A 21 -13.12 1.98 1.75
N GLN A 22 -14.45 2.01 1.74
CA GLN A 22 -15.28 0.97 1.13
C GLN A 22 -15.15 0.97 -0.40
N VAL A 23 -14.88 2.14 -0.99
CA VAL A 23 -14.75 2.33 -2.43
C VAL A 23 -13.50 3.16 -2.69
N SER A 24 -12.67 2.67 -3.62
CA SER A 24 -11.42 3.31 -4.03
C SER A 24 -11.17 3.03 -5.51
N THR A 25 -10.45 3.92 -6.19
CA THR A 25 -10.02 3.69 -7.57
C THR A 25 -8.74 2.85 -7.57
N TRP A 26 -8.78 1.73 -8.29
CA TRP A 26 -7.65 0.81 -8.42
C TRP A 26 -7.15 0.78 -9.86
N HIS A 27 -5.83 0.69 -10.03
CA HIS A 27 -5.22 0.45 -11.34
C HIS A 27 -3.98 -0.44 -11.18
N LYS A 28 -3.49 -1.01 -12.30
CA LYS A 28 -2.24 -1.77 -12.29
C LYS A 28 -1.06 -0.83 -12.17
N GLY A 29 -0.19 -1.07 -11.20
CA GLY A 29 1.01 -0.28 -10.97
C GLY A 29 1.95 -0.94 -9.98
N ILE A 30 3.10 -0.30 -9.74
CA ILE A 30 4.12 -0.80 -8.81
C ILE A 30 3.81 -0.30 -7.40
N CYS A 31 3.64 -1.23 -6.46
CA CYS A 31 3.44 -0.87 -5.05
C CYS A 31 4.72 -0.28 -4.45
N GLY A 32 4.65 0.93 -3.89
CA GLY A 32 5.78 1.62 -3.25
C GLY A 32 6.31 0.95 -1.98
N ILE A 33 5.60 -0.05 -1.44
CA ILE A 33 6.00 -0.80 -0.24
C ILE A 33 6.70 -2.11 -0.58
N CYS A 34 6.09 -2.93 -1.44
CA CYS A 34 6.62 -4.25 -1.78
C CYS A 34 7.34 -4.32 -3.13
N GLY A 35 7.29 -3.28 -3.95
CA GLY A 35 7.97 -3.18 -5.24
C GLY A 35 7.41 -4.06 -6.35
N LYS A 36 6.24 -4.69 -6.14
CA LYS A 36 5.60 -5.57 -7.13
C LYS A 36 4.56 -4.84 -7.96
N GLU A 37 4.43 -5.24 -9.22
CA GLU A 37 3.28 -4.87 -10.05
C GLU A 37 2.02 -5.59 -9.56
N LYS A 38 1.02 -4.81 -9.14
CA LYS A 38 -0.26 -5.28 -8.61
C LYS A 38 -1.34 -4.21 -8.87
N ASN A 39 -2.59 -4.52 -8.53
CA ASN A 39 -3.59 -3.49 -8.34
C ASN A 39 -3.19 -2.63 -7.12
N VAL A 40 -2.99 -1.34 -7.37
CA VAL A 40 -2.60 -0.33 -6.39
C VAL A 40 -3.64 0.78 -6.33
N THR A 41 -3.70 1.43 -5.19
CA THR A 41 -4.53 2.61 -4.93
C THR A 41 -3.74 3.61 -4.10
N GLU A 42 -4.33 4.77 -3.79
CA GLU A 42 -3.63 5.81 -3.05
C GLU A 42 -3.54 5.45 -1.55
N PRO A 43 -2.47 5.82 -0.85
CA PRO A 43 -2.37 5.65 0.61
C PRO A 43 -3.54 6.22 1.42
N ARG A 44 -4.17 7.28 0.90
CA ARG A 44 -5.32 7.92 1.53
C ARG A 44 -6.48 6.93 1.69
N ASP A 45 -6.58 5.95 0.78
CA ASP A 45 -7.60 4.91 0.84
C ASP A 45 -7.46 4.00 2.08
N PHE A 46 -6.29 4.04 2.73
CA PHE A 46 -5.97 3.35 3.98
C PHE A 46 -5.88 4.29 5.20
N TYR A 47 -6.35 5.54 5.08
CA TYR A 47 -6.28 6.59 6.11
C TYR A 47 -4.85 7.02 6.46
N TYR A 48 -3.99 7.16 5.46
CA TYR A 48 -2.60 7.61 5.63
C TYR A 48 -1.85 6.89 6.76
N PRO A 49 -1.81 5.55 6.77
CA PRO A 49 -1.16 4.83 7.84
C PRO A 49 0.35 5.08 7.79
N ASN A 50 1.00 4.79 8.91
CA ASN A 50 2.44 4.78 8.94
C ASN A 50 2.95 3.53 8.21
N PHE A 51 3.56 3.72 7.04
CA PHE A 51 4.22 2.65 6.28
C PHE A 51 5.68 2.43 6.67
N GLU A 52 6.14 3.10 7.75
CA GLU A 52 7.38 2.71 8.41
C GLU A 52 7.25 1.23 8.81
N VAL A 53 8.01 0.36 8.14
CA VAL A 53 8.13 -1.09 8.37
C VAL A 53 6.82 -1.86 8.20
N GLU A 54 6.61 -2.69 7.18
CA GLU A 54 7.39 -3.86 6.78
C GLU A 54 7.25 -4.06 5.26
N LYS A 55 8.37 -4.32 4.57
CA LYS A 55 8.28 -4.89 3.21
C LYS A 55 7.43 -6.15 3.30
N CYS A 56 6.51 -6.34 2.36
CA CYS A 56 5.80 -7.61 2.25
C CYS A 56 6.84 -8.70 1.96
N LYS A 57 7.37 -9.33 3.02
CA LYS A 57 8.30 -10.46 2.93
C LYS A 57 7.52 -11.57 2.23
N GLN A 58 7.75 -11.73 0.94
CA GLN A 58 7.43 -12.98 0.30
C GLN A 58 8.40 -13.98 0.91
N LYS A 59 7.88 -14.94 1.67
CA LYS A 59 8.62 -16.19 1.85
C LYS A 59 8.83 -16.75 0.45
N LYS A 60 10.10 -16.94 0.10
CA LYS A 60 10.54 -17.66 -1.10
C LYS A 60 9.97 -19.07 -1.08
#